data_AF-M4F7C0-F1
#
_entry.id   AF-M4F7C0-F1
#
_cell.length_a   1.000
_cell.length_b   1.000
_cell.length_c   1.000
_cell.angle_alpha   90.00
_cell.angle_beta   90.00
_cell.angle_gamma   90.00
#
_symmetry.space_group_name_H-M   'P 1'
#
loop_
_entity.id
_entity.type
_entity.pdbx_description
1 polymer ?
#
loop_
_entity_poly.entity_id
_entity_poly.type
_entity_poly.pdbx_seq_one_letter_code
_entity_poly.pdbx_strand_id
1 'polypeptide(L)' 'MISPQLKNFGGFFPTEVQPVVQVVRGRIPVLFDGGVRRGTDVFKALALGAEAVLVSF' A
#
# COMPACT_ATOMS: atom_id res chain seq x y z
N MET A 1 -9.13 5.35 -17.33
CA MET A 1 -9.06 6.69 -16.69
C MET A 1 -8.67 6.47 -15.24
N ILE A 2 -7.37 6.45 -14.94
CA ILE A 2 -6.88 6.26 -13.56
C ILE A 2 -7.26 7.51 -12.76
N SER A 3 -7.92 7.30 -11.62
CA SER A 3 -8.45 8.36 -10.76
C SER A 3 -7.39 9.42 -10.45
N PRO A 4 -7.75 10.72 -10.36
CA PRO A 4 -6.80 11.82 -10.09
C PRO A 4 -5.87 11.60 -8.88
N GLN A 5 -6.30 10.80 -7.91
CA GLN A 5 -5.55 10.48 -6.69
C GLN A 5 -4.29 9.66 -6.93
N LEU A 6 -4.17 9.00 -8.09
CA LEU A 6 -3.00 8.21 -8.45
C LEU A 6 -1.81 9.07 -8.91
N LYS A 7 -2.01 10.38 -9.13
CA LYS A 7 -1.00 11.27 -9.75
C LYS A 7 -0.10 11.99 -8.75
N ASN A 8 -0.41 11.93 -7.45
CA ASN A 8 0.28 12.68 -6.38
C ASN A 8 0.91 11.76 -5.32
N PHE A 9 1.44 10.60 -5.72
CA PHE A 9 2.14 9.68 -4.83
C PHE A 9 3.52 10.21 -4.43
N GLY A 10 3.53 11.24 -3.59
CA GLY A 10 4.72 11.75 -2.94
C GLY A 10 4.89 11.10 -1.58
N GLY A 11 5.47 9.90 -1.51
CA GLY A 11 5.88 9.37 -0.21
C GLY A 11 6.16 7.87 -0.15
N PHE A 12 7.34 7.55 0.38
CA PHE A 12 7.86 6.23 0.76
C PHE A 12 7.10 5.58 1.95
N PHE A 13 5.80 5.87 2.08
CA PHE A 13 4.99 5.56 3.26
C PHE A 13 3.84 4.59 2.95
N PRO A 14 3.37 3.82 3.95
CA PRO A 14 2.28 2.84 3.76
C PRO A 14 0.95 3.43 3.28
N THR A 15 0.75 4.76 3.40
CA THR A 15 -0.49 5.46 3.04
C THR A 15 -0.92 5.27 1.60
N GLU A 16 0.04 5.03 0.72
CA GLU A 16 -0.19 4.93 -0.73
C GLU A 16 -0.86 3.62 -1.16
N VAL A 17 -0.96 2.62 -0.28
CA VAL A 17 -1.64 1.35 -0.61
C VAL A 17 -3.16 1.47 -0.59
N GLN A 18 -3.74 2.38 0.20
CA GLN A 18 -5.19 2.49 0.36
C GLN A 18 -5.93 2.80 -0.95
N PRO A 19 -5.51 3.78 -1.77
CA PRO A 19 -6.21 4.09 -3.01
C PRO A 19 -6.21 2.89 -3.97
N VAL A 20 -5.14 2.10 -3.98
CA VAL A 20 -5.04 0.88 -4.79
C VAL A 20 -6.04 -0.16 -4.30
N VAL A 21 -6.09 -0.44 -3.00
CA VAL A 21 -7.03 -1.37 -2.39
C VAL A 21 -8.48 -0.99 -2.70
N GLN A 22 -8.82 0.29 -2.57
CA GLN A 22 -10.17 0.81 -2.86
C GLN A 22 -10.60 0.59 -4.32
N VAL A 23 -9.66 0.70 -5.26
CA VAL A 23 -9.92 0.47 -6.69
C VAL A 23 -10.04 -1.03 -6.99
N VAL A 24 -9.18 -1.86 -6.37
CA VAL A 24 -9.15 -3.31 -6.58
C VAL A 24 -10.40 -4.00 -6.04
N ARG A 25 -11.00 -3.47 -4.96
CA ARG A 25 -12.25 -3.98 -4.37
C ARG A 25 -12.20 -5.50 -4.08
N GLY A 26 -11.05 -5.97 -3.58
CA GLY A 26 -10.86 -7.38 -3.21
C GLY A 26 -10.87 -8.38 -4.36
N ARG A 27 -10.79 -7.94 -5.62
CA ARG A 27 -10.78 -8.85 -6.78
C ARG A 27 -9.49 -9.65 -6.91
N ILE A 28 -8.39 -9.07 -6.46
CA ILE A 28 -7.06 -9.68 -6.39
C ILE A 28 -6.36 -9.22 -5.10
N PRO A 29 -5.45 -10.02 -4.52
CA PRO A 29 -4.68 -9.60 -3.36
C PRO A 29 -3.77 -8.42 -3.70
N VAL A 30 -3.63 -7.48 -2.77
CA VAL A 30 -2.76 -6.31 -2.89
C VAL A 30 -1.59 -6.46 -1.94
N LEU A 31 -0.37 -6.52 -2.47
CA LEU A 31 0.85 -6.61 -1.69
C LEU A 31 1.53 -5.24 -1.66
N PHE A 32 2.14 -4.88 -0.52
CA PHE A 32 2.90 -3.64 -0.35
C PHE A 32 4.40 -3.94 -0.26
N ASP A 33 5.20 -3.19 -1.02
CA ASP A 33 6.66 -3.21 -0.99
C ASP A 33 7.19 -1.77 -1.08
N GLY A 34 8.40 -1.54 -0.58
CA GLY A 34 9.04 -0.22 -0.56
C GLY A 34 9.00 0.43 0.82
N GLY A 35 10.18 0.58 1.42
CA GLY A 35 10.36 1.43 2.60
C GLY A 35 9.92 0.88 3.95
N VAL A 36 9.63 -0.41 4.03
CA VAL A 36 9.36 -1.11 5.29
C VAL A 36 10.66 -1.20 6.10
N ARG A 37 10.71 -0.56 7.27
CA ARG A 37 11.91 -0.54 8.13
C ARG A 37 11.63 -0.90 9.58
N ARG A 38 10.38 -0.81 10.01
CA ARG A 38 9.93 -1.13 11.37
C ARG A 38 8.63 -1.93 11.33
N GLY A 39 8.35 -2.68 12.39
CA GLY A 39 7.08 -3.43 12.51
C GLY A 39 5.84 -2.54 12.44
N THR A 40 5.95 -1.27 12.83
CA THR A 40 4.87 -0.28 12.68
C THR A 40 4.53 0.03 11.23
N ASP A 41 5.47 -0.11 10.30
CA ASP A 41 5.22 0.11 8.87
C ASP A 41 4.41 -1.05 8.30
N VAL A 42 4.75 -2.28 8.71
CA VAL A 42 3.97 -3.49 8.41
C VAL A 42 2.54 -3.35 8.95
N PHE A 43 2.40 -2.99 10.23
CA PHE A 43 1.09 -2.82 10.86
C PHE A 43 0.23 -1.79 10.11
N LYS A 44 0.81 -0.64 9.75
CA LYS A 44 0.11 0.38 8.95
C LYS A 44 -0.30 -0.19 7.59
N ALA A 45 0.60 -0.79 6.82
CA ALA A 45 0.26 -1.32 5.50
C ALA A 45 -0.91 -2.32 5.54
N LEU A 46 -0.91 -3.24 6.51
CA LEU A 46 -1.99 -4.19 6.72
C LEU A 46 -3.30 -3.50 7.13
N ALA A 47 -3.25 -2.55 8.08
CA ALA A 47 -4.42 -1.78 8.50
C ALA A 47 -5.02 -0.95 7.35
N LEU A 48 -4.19 -0.60 6.36
CA LEU A 48 -4.58 0.12 5.16
C LEU A 48 -5.09 -0.78 4.02
N GLY A 49 -5.16 -2.09 4.26
CA GLY A 49 -5.79 -3.08 3.38
C GLY A 49 -4.82 -3.85 2.49
N ALA A 50 -3.51 -3.71 2.68
CA ALA A 50 -2.56 -4.65 2.09
C ALA A 50 -2.76 -6.04 2.70
N GLU A 51 -2.62 -7.09 1.89
CA GLU A 51 -2.76 -8.48 2.32
C GLU A 51 -1.44 -9.04 2.85
N ALA A 52 -0.33 -8.59 2.26
CA ALA A 52 1.01 -8.92 2.71
C ALA A 52 1.98 -7.77 2.44
N VAL A 53 3.10 -7.81 3.15
CA VAL A 53 4.19 -6.84 3.02
C VAL A 53 5.46 -7.57 2.66
N LEU A 54 6.15 -7.07 1.64
CA LEU A 54 7.44 -7.55 1.21
C LEU A 54 8.53 -6.76 1.95
N VAL A 55 9.56 -7.47 2.40
CA VAL A 55 10.70 -6.88 3.10
C VAL A 55 11.93 -7.22 2.30
N SER A 56 12.55 -6.21 1.70
CA SER A 56 13.89 -6.34 1.14
C SER A 56 14.93 -6.10 2.22
N PHE A 57 15.95 -6.94 2.23
CA PHE A 57 17.23 -6.73 2.92
C PHE A 57 18.06 -5.67 2.19
#